data_AF-A0A165T6P5-F1
#
_entry.id   AF-A0A165T6P5-F1
#
_cell.length_a   1.000
_cell.length_b   1.000
_cell.length_c   1.000
_cell.angle_alpha   90.00
_cell.angle_beta   90.00
_cell.angle_gamma   90.00
#
_symmetry.space_group_name_H-M   'P 1'
#
loop_
_entity.id
_entity.type
_entity.pdbx_description
1 polymer ?
#
loop_
_entity_poly.entity_id
_entity_poly.type
_entity_poly.pdbx_seq_one_letter_code
_entity_poly.pdbx_strand_id
1 'polypeptide(L)'
;MAITTGDYLEHVSEPGERWDTIAWAYYRDPEMMDLLIKENRHLFPEEIAKIPAILPPRLTLRIPVIEQDPLDTDLLPPWKR
;
A
#
# COMPACT_ATOMS: atom_id res chain seq x y z
N MET A 1 10.74 -3.15 -8.22
CA MET A 1 10.14 -3.71 -7.00
C MET A 1 10.56 -2.80 -5.86
N ALA A 2 9.61 -2.26 -5.10
CA ALA A 2 9.93 -1.41 -3.96
C ALA A 2 10.66 -2.20 -2.86
N ILE A 3 11.60 -1.55 -2.19
CA ILE A 3 12.35 -2.12 -1.07
C ILE A 3 11.60 -1.78 0.22
N THR A 4 11.19 -2.79 0.97
CA THR A 4 10.52 -2.61 2.27
C THR A 4 11.55 -2.47 3.38
N THR A 5 11.36 -1.53 4.32
CA THR A 5 12.29 -1.31 5.44
C THR A 5 12.19 -2.40 6.52
N GLY A 6 11.09 -3.16 6.53
CA GLY A 6 10.73 -4.10 7.60
C GLY A 6 9.71 -3.53 8.60
N ASP A 7 9.49 -2.21 8.56
CA ASP A 7 8.44 -1.55 9.34
C ASP A 7 7.10 -1.57 8.59
N TYR A 8 6.01 -1.36 9.33
CA TYR A 8 4.68 -1.19 8.76
C TYR A 8 3.85 -0.18 9.57
N LEU A 9 2.88 0.44 8.89
CA LEU A 9 1.80 1.20 9.52
C LEU A 9 0.55 0.33 9.58
N GLU A 10 -0.27 0.51 10.62
CA GLU A 10 -1.58 -0.12 10.69
C GLU A 10 -2.63 0.76 10.02
N HIS A 11 -3.47 0.15 9.20
CA HIS A 11 -4.60 0.80 8.56
C HIS A 11 -5.87 -0.01 8.83
N VAL A 12 -6.91 0.64 9.33
CA VAL A 12 -8.22 0.01 9.53
C VAL A 12 -9.10 0.36 8.36
N SER A 13 -9.47 -0.65 7.57
CA SER A 13 -10.29 -0.46 6.38
C SER A 13 -11.69 0.06 6.70
N GLU A 14 -12.19 0.92 5.84
CA GLU A 14 -13.51 1.53 5.86
C GLU A 14 -14.45 0.86 4.82
N PRO A 15 -15.78 0.99 5.00
CA PRO A 15 -16.73 0.45 4.04
C PRO A 15 -16.50 1.00 2.62
N GLY A 16 -16.29 0.09 1.66
CA GLY A 16 -16.13 0.44 0.25
C GLY A 16 -14.68 0.65 -0.21
N GLU A 17 -13.70 0.55 0.70
CA GLU A 17 -12.29 0.64 0.31
C GLU A 17 -11.81 -0.54 -0.52
N ARG A 18 -10.86 -0.25 -1.40
CA ARG A 18 -10.21 -1.19 -2.31
C ARG A 18 -8.69 -1.15 -2.11
N TRP A 19 -7.99 -2.18 -2.57
CA TRP A 19 -6.53 -2.22 -2.48
C TRP A 19 -5.86 -1.07 -3.23
N ASP A 20 -6.35 -0.73 -4.43
CA ASP A 20 -5.83 0.37 -5.25
C ASP A 20 -6.01 1.75 -4.59
N THR A 21 -7.13 1.97 -3.89
CA THR A 21 -7.39 3.23 -3.19
C THR A 21 -6.48 3.40 -1.98
N ILE A 22 -6.22 2.32 -1.24
CA ILE A 22 -5.27 2.33 -0.11
C ILE A 22 -3.85 2.52 -0.62
N ALA A 23 -3.45 1.82 -1.69
CA ALA A 23 -2.13 1.98 -2.29
C ALA A 23 -1.88 3.44 -2.74
N TRP A 24 -2.88 4.07 -3.37
CA TRP A 24 -2.82 5.49 -3.71
C TRP A 24 -2.72 6.40 -2.47
N ALA A 25 -3.44 6.09 -1.39
CA ALA A 25 -3.43 6.91 -0.17
C ALA A 25 -2.05 6.96 0.50
N TYR A 26 -1.35 5.82 0.55
CA TYR A 26 -0.07 5.70 1.24
C TYR A 26 1.16 5.88 0.33
N TYR A 27 1.10 5.41 -0.91
CA TYR A 27 2.25 5.41 -1.82
C TYR A 27 2.12 6.37 -2.99
N ARG A 28 0.94 7.00 -3.17
CA ARG A 28 0.63 7.79 -4.39
C ARG A 28 0.80 6.99 -5.68
N ASP A 29 0.63 5.68 -5.59
CA ASP A 29 0.74 4.76 -6.71
C ASP A 29 -0.27 3.60 -6.51
N PRO A 30 -1.30 3.47 -7.36
CA PRO A 30 -2.27 2.39 -7.26
C PRO A 30 -1.69 1.02 -7.64
N GLU A 31 -0.61 0.97 -8.43
CA GLU A 31 0.04 -0.29 -8.83
C GLU A 31 0.71 -0.99 -7.64
N MET A 32 0.95 -0.25 -6.55
CA MET A 32 1.48 -0.80 -5.29
C MET A 32 0.46 -1.67 -4.52
N MET A 33 -0.74 -1.89 -5.06
CA MET A 33 -1.71 -2.80 -4.47
C MET A 33 -1.21 -4.24 -4.34
N ASP A 34 -0.33 -4.70 -5.24
CA ASP A 34 0.24 -6.05 -5.17
C ASP A 34 1.13 -6.24 -3.95
N LEU A 35 1.85 -5.18 -3.54
CA LEU A 35 2.65 -5.17 -2.31
C LEU A 35 1.74 -5.33 -1.08
N LEU A 36 0.65 -4.56 -1.03
CA LEU A 36 -0.33 -4.63 0.06
C LEU A 36 -0.97 -6.02 0.15
N ILE A 37 -1.38 -6.58 -0.98
CA ILE A 37 -1.98 -7.91 -1.05
C ILE A 37 -1.01 -8.98 -0.55
N LYS A 38 0.26 -8.91 -0.97
CA LYS A 38 1.29 -9.86 -0.56
C LYS A 38 1.53 -9.80 0.94
N GLU A 39 1.70 -8.61 1.51
CA GLU A 39 1.93 -8.43 2.95
C GLU A 39 0.77 -8.98 3.78
N ASN A 40 -0.46 -8.69 3.34
CA ASN A 40 -1.67 -9.04 4.09
C ASN A 40 -2.27 -10.39 3.69
N ARG A 41 -1.55 -11.21 2.88
CA ARG A 41 -2.08 -12.48 2.38
C ARG A 41 -2.47 -13.43 3.50
N HIS A 42 -1.77 -13.37 4.63
CA HIS A 42 -2.03 -14.15 5.83
C HIS A 42 -3.43 -13.93 6.43
N LEU A 43 -4.11 -12.82 6.11
CA LEU A 43 -5.49 -12.54 6.55
C LEU A 43 -6.54 -13.34 5.76
N PHE A 44 -6.15 -14.00 4.67
CA PHE A 44 -7.05 -14.78 3.80
C PHE A 44 -6.57 -16.24 3.68
N PRO A 45 -6.64 -17.05 4.76
CA PRO A 45 -5.87 -18.28 4.92
C PRO A 45 -6.35 -19.53 4.15
N GLU A 46 -7.22 -19.46 3.13
CA GLU A 46 -7.46 -20.62 2.25
C GLU A 46 -6.57 -20.53 1.01
N GLU A 47 -5.91 -21.63 0.63
CA GLU A 47 -5.02 -21.69 -0.56
C GLU A 47 -5.72 -21.20 -1.85
N ILE A 48 -7.05 -21.22 -1.86
CA ILE A 48 -7.91 -20.84 -2.98
C ILE A 48 -8.78 -19.60 -2.66
N ALA A 49 -8.61 -18.98 -1.47
CA ALA A 49 -9.42 -17.83 -1.08
C ALA A 49 -9.18 -16.67 -2.05
N LYS A 50 -10.24 -16.25 -2.76
CA LYS A 50 -10.22 -15.07 -3.61
C LYS A 50 -9.93 -13.85 -2.75
N ILE A 51 -8.92 -13.08 -3.14
CA ILE A 51 -8.65 -11.77 -2.55
C ILE A 51 -9.85 -10.88 -2.91
N PRO A 52 -10.55 -10.32 -1.92
CA PRO A 52 -11.73 -9.53 -2.20
C PRO A 52 -11.31 -8.21 -2.87
N ALA A 53 -12.07 -7.79 -3.88
CA ALA A 53 -11.85 -6.51 -4.55
C ALA A 53 -12.21 -5.32 -3.66
N ILE A 54 -13.24 -5.48 -2.82
CA ILE A 54 -13.68 -4.53 -1.80
C ILE A 54 -13.38 -5.15 -0.44
N LEU A 55 -12.68 -4.42 0.41
CA LEU A 55 -12.23 -4.92 1.70
C LEU A 55 -13.41 -5.00 2.70
N PRO A 56 -13.46 -6.04 3.54
CA PRO A 56 -14.37 -6.06 4.68
C PRO A 56 -14.08 -4.86 5.58
N PRO A 57 -15.10 -4.12 6.04
CA PRO A 57 -14.87 -2.98 6.92
C PRO A 57 -14.27 -3.45 8.25
N ARG A 58 -13.46 -2.58 8.85
CA ARG A 58 -12.77 -2.80 10.13
C ARG A 58 -11.73 -3.92 10.09
N LEU A 59 -11.25 -4.31 8.91
CA LEU A 59 -10.09 -5.19 8.77
C LEU A 59 -8.81 -4.35 8.96
N THR A 60 -7.97 -4.75 9.92
CA THR A 60 -6.65 -4.13 10.13
C THR A 60 -5.64 -4.71 9.15
N LEU A 61 -5.11 -3.84 8.30
CA LEU A 61 -4.07 -4.13 7.32
C LEU A 61 -2.71 -3.60 7.81
N ARG A 62 -1.64 -4.32 7.46
CA ARG A 62 -0.27 -3.83 7.54
C ARG A 62 0.08 -3.15 6.23
N ILE A 63 0.52 -1.90 6.30
CA ILE A 63 0.99 -1.10 5.18
C ILE A 63 2.52 -1.02 5.27
N PRO A 64 3.28 -1.78 4.47
CA PRO A 64 4.73 -1.78 4.53
C PRO A 64 5.32 -0.39 4.31
N VAL A 65 6.29 0.00 5.14
CA VAL A 65 7.10 1.18 4.86
C VAL A 65 8.13 0.81 3.80
N ILE A 66 8.23 1.65 2.77
CA ILE A 66 9.15 1.45 1.64
C ILE A 66 10.23 2.52 1.66
N GLU A 67 11.41 2.17 1.18
CA GLU A 67 12.42 3.15 0.82
C GLU A 67 11.92 3.95 -0.38
N GLN A 68 12.06 5.28 -0.28
CA GLN A 68 11.80 6.19 -1.39
C GLN A 68 13.13 6.71 -1.91
N ASP A 69 13.28 6.71 -3.23
CA ASP A 69 14.42 7.36 -3.85
C ASP A 69 14.42 8.85 -3.45
N PRO A 70 15.58 9.40 -3.07
CA PRO A 70 15.68 10.81 -2.77
C PRO A 70 15.23 11.62 -3.98
N LEU A 71 14.34 12.58 -3.74
CA LEU A 71 13.90 13.51 -4.77
C LEU A 71 15.12 14.29 -5.27
N ASP A 72 15.42 14.19 -6.56
CA ASP A 72 16.43 15.02 -7.19
C ASP A 72 15.92 16.46 -7.28
N THR A 73 16.38 17.30 -6.36
CA THR A 73 15.96 18.71 -6.27
C THR A 73 16.44 19.53 -7.47
N ASP A 74 17.45 19.08 -8.21
CA ASP A 74 17.95 19.79 -9.39
C ASP A 74 17.00 19.68 -10.58
N LEU A 75 16.23 18.58 -10.65
CA LEU A 75 15.16 18.34 -11.62
C LEU A 75 13.87 19.12 -11.30
N LEU A 76 13.75 19.67 -10.10
CA LEU A 76 12.61 20.50 -9.76
C LEU A 76 12.67 21.85 -10.50
N PRO A 77 11.52 22.38 -10.92
CA PRO A 77 11.47 23.71 -11.50
C PRO A 77 11.93 24.76 -10.47
N PRO A 78 12.46 25.91 -10.91
CA PRO A 78 13.13 26.87 -10.03
C PRO A 78 12.27 27.47 -8.91
N TRP A 79 10.94 27.40 -9.00
CA TRP A 79 9.99 27.84 -7.95
C TRP A 79 9.62 26.73 -6.95
N LYS A 80 10.14 25.51 -7.13
CA LYS A 80 9.99 24.36 -6.22
C LYS A 80 11.33 23.86 -5.67
N ARG A 81 12.44 24.52 -6.03
CA ARG A 81 13.74 24.32 -5.39
C ARG A 81 13.76 24.95 -4.01
#